data_AF-A0AAX6EHF8-F1
#
_entry.id   AF-A0AAX6EHF8-F1
#
_cell.length_a   1.000
_cell.length_b   1.000
_cell.length_c   1.000
_cell.angle_alpha   90.00
_cell.angle_beta   90.00
_cell.angle_gamma   90.00
#
_symmetry.space_group_name_H-M   'P 1'
#
loop_
_entity.id
_entity.type
_entity.pdbx_description
1 polymer ?
#
loop_
_entity_poly.entity_id
_entity_poly.type
_entity_poly.pdbx_seq_one_letter_code
_entity_poly.pdbx_strand_id
1 'polypeptide(L)'
;MSHLGNLARNGELFPLTMLSWRKADKDTLEMIWSSVKENTNAPDGFKAICFTKMGISWKAFKHRVKDFYKKFETDAERLANVPPRVEPSQWPTLVAYWNLVQLIFRKFRR
;
A
#
# COMPACT_ATOMS: atom_id res chain seq x y z
N MET A 1 13.14 10.43 -3.79
CA MET A 1 12.39 9.24 -3.30
C MET A 1 13.39 8.25 -2.73
N SER A 2 13.16 7.66 -1.55
CA SER A 2 14.08 6.64 -1.01
C SER A 2 13.83 5.26 -1.65
N HIS A 3 14.88 4.45 -1.78
CA HIS A 3 14.81 3.09 -2.35
C HIS A 3 13.76 2.22 -1.62
N LEU A 4 13.83 2.17 -0.28
CA LEU A 4 12.84 1.48 0.57
C LEU A 4 11.40 1.99 0.33
N GLY A 5 11.24 3.29 0.06
CA GLY A 5 9.94 3.86 -0.25
C GLY A 5 9.40 3.43 -1.62
N ASN A 6 10.27 3.12 -2.59
CA ASN A 6 9.84 2.56 -3.87
C ASN A 6 9.42 1.09 -3.71
N LEU A 7 10.21 0.29 -3.00
CA LEU A 7 9.87 -1.10 -2.69
C LEU A 7 8.53 -1.19 -1.93
N ALA A 8 8.33 -0.35 -0.91
CA ALA A 8 7.08 -0.30 -0.14
C ALA A 8 5.85 0.15 -0.95
N ARG A 9 6.02 0.62 -2.19
CA ARG A 9 4.92 1.01 -3.09
C ARG A 9 4.75 0.06 -4.27
N ASN A 10 5.61 -0.93 -4.41
CA ASN A 10 5.46 -1.97 -5.40
C ASN A 10 4.26 -2.85 -5.00
N GLY A 11 3.24 -2.91 -5.87
CA GLY A 11 2.02 -3.66 -5.59
C GLY A 11 2.19 -5.18 -5.67
N GLU A 12 3.22 -5.68 -6.36
CA GLU A 12 3.56 -7.11 -6.39
C GLU A 12 4.19 -7.54 -5.05
N LEU A 13 5.10 -6.73 -4.51
CA LEU A 13 5.74 -7.01 -3.21
C LEU A 13 4.79 -6.75 -2.03
N PHE A 14 4.08 -5.63 -2.06
CA PHE A 14 3.19 -5.19 -0.98
C PHE A 14 1.85 -4.72 -1.53
N PRO A 15 0.94 -5.66 -1.86
CA PRO A 15 -0.37 -5.35 -2.41
C PRO A 15 -1.14 -4.31 -1.59
N LEU A 16 -1.76 -3.35 -2.26
CA LEU A 16 -2.62 -2.37 -1.58
C LEU A 16 -3.90 -3.01 -1.05
N THR A 17 -4.29 -4.17 -1.59
CA THR A 17 -5.39 -5.01 -1.11
C THR A 17 -5.12 -5.56 0.31
N MET A 18 -3.86 -5.61 0.74
CA MET A 18 -3.51 -5.92 2.12
C MET A 18 -4.17 -4.94 3.10
N LEU A 19 -4.90 -5.45 4.09
CA LEU A 19 -5.64 -4.60 5.04
C LEU A 19 -4.75 -3.86 6.03
N SER A 20 -3.59 -4.42 6.39
CA SER A 20 -2.68 -3.85 7.37
C SER A 20 -1.24 -4.23 7.04
N TRP A 21 -0.31 -3.28 7.22
CA TRP A 21 1.13 -3.54 7.09
C TRP A 21 1.63 -4.67 7.99
N ARG A 22 0.93 -4.98 9.10
CA ARG A 22 1.27 -6.12 9.96
C ARG A 22 1.12 -7.48 9.27
N LYS A 23 0.41 -7.53 8.14
CA LYS A 23 0.23 -8.72 7.30
C LYS A 23 1.25 -8.80 6.16
N ALA A 24 2.23 -7.89 6.11
CA ALA A 24 3.28 -7.93 5.11
C ALA A 24 4.01 -9.27 5.22
N ASP A 25 4.28 -9.88 4.07
CA ASP A 25 4.94 -11.17 4.00
C ASP A 25 6.34 -11.08 4.60
N LYS A 26 6.64 -12.01 5.51
CA LYS A 26 7.91 -12.00 6.26
C LYS A 26 9.06 -12.38 5.34
N ASP A 27 8.87 -13.32 4.43
CA ASP A 27 9.92 -13.79 3.54
C ASP A 27 10.32 -12.67 2.57
N THR A 28 9.35 -11.92 2.04
CA THR A 28 9.58 -10.71 1.26
C THR A 28 10.36 -9.65 2.04
N LEU A 29 10.01 -9.42 3.31
CA LEU A 29 10.73 -8.47 4.17
C LEU A 29 12.17 -8.93 4.44
N GLU A 30 12.40 -10.23 4.67
CA GLU A 30 13.74 -10.80 4.85
C GLU A 30 14.57 -10.71 3.57
N MET A 31 14.00 -11.01 2.40
CA MET A 31 14.66 -10.85 1.11
C MET A 31 15.14 -9.41 0.90
N ILE A 32 14.27 -8.43 1.20
CA ILE A 32 14.64 -7.01 1.11
C ILE A 32 15.75 -6.66 2.11
N TRP A 33 15.70 -7.20 3.33
CA TRP A 33 16.75 -6.97 4.32
C TRP A 33 18.10 -7.56 3.90
N SER A 34 18.12 -8.77 3.35
CA SER A 34 19.33 -9.38 2.80
C SER A 34 19.93 -8.52 1.70
N SER A 35 19.11 -8.03 0.76
CA SER A 35 19.56 -7.10 -0.28
C SER A 35 20.13 -5.80 0.30
N VAL A 36 19.52 -5.24 1.35
CA VAL A 36 20.07 -4.05 2.04
C VAL A 36 21.44 -4.34 2.65
N LYS A 37 21.63 -5.49 3.30
CA LYS A 37 22.92 -5.87 3.90
C LYS A 37 24.01 -6.15 2.86
N GLU A 38 23.66 -6.72 1.73
CA GLU A 38 24.62 -6.98 0.64
C GLU A 38 25.12 -5.68 0.02
N ASN A 39 24.28 -4.64 -0.01
CA ASN A 39 24.59 -3.36 -0.65
C ASN A 39 25.02 -2.26 0.34
N THR A 40 24.99 -2.52 1.66
CA THR A 40 25.29 -1.52 2.69
C THR A 40 25.91 -2.16 3.94
N ASN A 41 26.72 -1.41 4.68
CA ASN A 41 27.22 -1.83 6.01
C ASN A 41 26.20 -1.56 7.13
N ALA A 42 24.91 -1.74 6.87
CA ALA A 42 23.86 -1.43 7.84
C ALA A 42 23.91 -2.41 9.04
N PRO A 43 23.93 -1.91 10.29
CA PRO A 43 23.84 -2.77 11.47
C PRO A 43 22.48 -3.48 11.57
N ASP A 44 22.43 -4.62 12.24
CA ASP A 44 21.17 -5.39 12.40
C ASP A 44 20.05 -4.61 13.10
N GLY A 45 20.39 -3.72 14.05
CA GLY A 45 19.42 -2.83 14.70
C GLY A 45 18.69 -1.89 13.72
N PHE A 46 19.25 -1.68 12.52
CA PHE A 46 18.65 -0.85 11.49
C PHE A 46 17.48 -1.55 10.77
N LYS A 47 17.39 -2.88 10.83
CA LYS A 47 16.32 -3.68 10.21
C LYS A 47 14.92 -3.22 10.63
N ALA A 48 14.72 -3.08 11.94
CA ALA A 48 13.44 -2.63 12.49
C ALA A 48 13.07 -1.20 12.05
N ILE A 49 14.07 -0.32 11.91
CA ILE A 49 13.89 1.04 11.42
C ILE A 49 13.49 1.02 9.94
N CYS A 50 14.16 0.20 9.11
CA CYS A 50 13.84 0.03 7.70
C CYS A 50 12.38 -0.40 7.51
N PHE A 51 11.95 -1.45 8.20
CA PHE A 51 10.59 -1.97 8.07
C PHE A 51 9.53 -0.98 8.58
N THR A 52 9.84 -0.24 9.64
CA THR A 52 8.98 0.86 10.10
C THR A 52 8.81 1.94 9.02
N LYS A 53 9.91 2.40 8.41
CA LYS A 53 9.89 3.41 7.34
C LYS A 53 9.17 2.92 6.08
N MET A 54 9.31 1.64 5.73
CA MET A 54 8.56 1.02 4.65
C MET A 54 7.06 1.04 4.95
N GLY A 55 6.66 0.61 6.16
CA GLY A 55 5.25 0.62 6.55
C GLY A 55 4.62 2.01 6.54
N ILE A 56 5.35 3.04 6.97
CA ILE A 56 4.91 4.45 6.84
C ILE A 56 4.72 4.82 5.36
N SER A 57 5.68 4.46 4.51
CA SER A 57 5.64 4.77 3.07
C SER A 57 4.48 4.07 2.36
N TRP A 58 4.21 2.81 2.69
CA TRP A 58 3.08 2.03 2.17
C TRP A 58 1.75 2.63 2.61
N LYS A 59 1.58 2.94 3.91
CA LYS A 59 0.35 3.57 4.44
C LYS A 59 0.08 4.93 3.79
N ALA A 60 1.12 5.77 3.67
CA ALA A 60 1.01 7.07 3.03
C ALA A 60 0.64 6.94 1.54
N PHE A 61 1.15 5.92 0.86
CA PHE A 61 0.77 5.64 -0.53
C PHE A 61 -0.68 5.18 -0.63
N LYS A 62 -1.11 4.22 0.20
CA LYS A 62 -2.51 3.78 0.27
C LYS A 62 -3.48 4.93 0.57
N HIS A 63 -3.09 5.87 1.43
CA HIS A 63 -3.84 7.09 1.69
C HIS A 63 -4.00 7.95 0.43
N ARG A 64 -2.91 8.25 -0.28
CA ARG A 64 -2.97 9.04 -1.53
C ARG A 64 -3.83 8.36 -2.60
N VAL A 65 -3.77 7.04 -2.70
CA VAL A 65 -4.62 6.26 -3.62
C VAL A 65 -6.09 6.39 -3.22
N LYS A 66 -6.40 6.32 -1.91
CA LYS A 66 -7.77 6.55 -1.43
C LYS A 66 -8.26 7.98 -1.69
N ASP A 67 -7.38 8.98 -1.62
CA ASP A 67 -7.77 10.35 -1.97
C ASP A 67 -8.04 10.51 -3.46
N PHE A 68 -7.29 9.82 -4.31
CA PHE A 68 -7.59 9.74 -5.74
C PHE A 68 -8.96 9.10 -6.00
N TYR A 69 -9.27 7.99 -5.32
CA TYR A 69 -10.58 7.34 -5.36
C TYR A 69 -11.74 8.30 -5.01
N LYS A 70 -11.56 9.18 -4.01
CA LYS A 70 -12.59 10.15 -3.57
C LYS A 70 -12.87 11.26 -4.59
N LYS A 71 -12.03 11.44 -5.62
CA LYS A 71 -12.23 12.49 -6.64
C LYS A 71 -13.41 12.21 -7.56
N PHE A 72 -13.84 10.95 -7.64
CA PHE A 72 -14.88 10.49 -8.55
C PHE A 72 -16.13 10.09 -7.77
N GLU A 73 -17.28 10.43 -8.31
CA GLU A 73 -18.57 10.18 -7.68
C GLU A 73 -19.04 8.75 -7.97
N THR A 74 -18.89 8.31 -9.21
CA THR A 74 -19.41 7.02 -9.68
C THR A 74 -18.35 5.92 -9.73
N ASP A 75 -18.80 4.67 -9.64
CA ASP A 75 -17.91 3.51 -9.76
C ASP A 75 -17.36 3.34 -11.18
N ALA A 76 -18.15 3.69 -12.19
CA ALA A 76 -17.70 3.67 -13.58
C ALA A 76 -16.51 4.61 -13.80
N GLU A 77 -16.58 5.85 -13.29
CA GLU A 77 -15.47 6.81 -13.36
C GLU A 77 -14.24 6.31 -12.58
N ARG A 78 -14.44 5.75 -11.38
CA ARG A 78 -13.33 5.20 -10.59
C ARG A 78 -12.63 4.09 -11.34
N LEU A 79 -13.38 3.12 -11.88
CA LEU A 79 -12.81 1.98 -12.59
C LEU A 79 -12.14 2.38 -13.91
N ALA A 80 -12.65 3.40 -14.59
CA ALA A 80 -12.02 3.96 -15.79
C ALA A 80 -10.71 4.70 -15.49
N ASN A 81 -10.52 5.22 -14.27
CA ASN A 81 -9.36 6.01 -13.88
C ASN A 81 -8.46 5.23 -12.89
N VAL A 82 -7.53 4.43 -13.42
CA VAL A 82 -6.53 3.72 -12.61
C VAL A 82 -5.36 4.66 -12.27
N PRO A 83 -4.97 4.83 -10.99
CA PRO A 83 -3.80 5.63 -10.64
C PRO A 83 -2.51 5.02 -11.22
N PRO A 84 -1.57 5.81 -11.79
CA PRO A 84 -0.42 5.28 -12.54
C PRO A 84 0.55 4.33 -11.81
N ARG A 85 0.56 4.33 -10.48
CA ARG A 85 1.45 3.48 -9.65
C ARG A 85 0.70 2.35 -8.94
N VAL A 86 -0.57 2.16 -9.26
CA VAL A 86 -1.41 1.10 -8.69
C VAL A 86 -1.51 0.00 -9.73
N GLU A 87 -1.29 -1.25 -9.31
CA GLU A 87 -1.49 -2.40 -10.17
C GLU A 87 -2.95 -2.45 -10.66
N PRO A 88 -3.21 -2.45 -11.98
CA PRO A 88 -4.56 -2.41 -12.51
C PRO A 88 -5.44 -3.55 -11.99
N SER A 89 -4.86 -4.73 -11.76
CA SER A 89 -5.56 -5.90 -11.20
C SER A 89 -6.04 -5.69 -9.76
N GLN A 90 -5.37 -4.84 -8.98
CA GLN A 90 -5.73 -4.55 -7.58
C GLN A 90 -6.81 -3.47 -7.48
N TRP A 91 -6.93 -2.61 -8.50
CA TRP A 91 -7.77 -1.43 -8.44
C TRP A 91 -9.27 -1.74 -8.26
N PRO A 92 -9.90 -2.67 -9.02
CA PRO A 92 -11.30 -3.03 -8.82
C PRO A 92 -11.60 -3.50 -7.40
N THR A 93 -10.70 -4.30 -6.80
CA THR A 93 -10.83 -4.79 -5.42
C THR A 93 -10.80 -3.65 -4.41
N LEU A 94 -9.92 -2.65 -4.61
CA LEU A 94 -9.84 -1.47 -3.75
C LEU A 94 -11.09 -0.60 -3.82
N VAL A 95 -11.61 -0.36 -5.04
CA VAL A 95 -12.84 0.40 -5.27
C VAL A 95 -14.01 -0.29 -4.55
N ALA A 96 -14.20 -1.59 -4.77
CA ALA A 96 -15.25 -2.38 -4.11
C ALA A 96 -15.15 -2.33 -2.58
N TYR A 97 -13.94 -2.50 -2.04
CA TYR A 97 -13.71 -2.43 -0.59
C TYR A 97 -14.09 -1.07 0.00
N TRP A 98 -13.67 0.04 -0.62
CA TRP A 98 -13.97 1.37 -0.09
C TRP A 98 -15.44 1.76 -0.24
N ASN A 99 -16.13 1.30 -1.28
CA ASN A 99 -17.58 1.43 -1.39
C ASN A 99 -18.30 0.75 -0.24
N LEU A 100 -17.96 -0.51 0.04
CA LEU A 100 -18.56 -1.26 1.15
C LEU A 100 -18.34 -0.54 2.48
N VAL A 101 -17.11 -0.06 2.73
CA VAL A 101 -16.79 0.71 3.93
C VAL A 101 -17.64 1.98 4.02
N GLN A 102 -17.81 2.75 2.95
CA GLN A 102 -18.64 3.96 2.95
C GLN A 102 -20.12 3.66 3.20
N LEU A 103 -20.66 2.60 2.59
CA LEU A 103 -22.05 2.18 2.79
C LEU A 103 -22.31 1.82 4.25
N ILE A 104 -21.40 1.06 4.86
CA ILE A 104 -21.46 0.71 6.28
C ILE A 104 -21.47 2.00 7.14
N PHE A 105 -20.52 2.92 6.91
CA PHE A 105 -20.46 4.18 7.66
C PHE A 105 -21.73 5.03 7.53
N ARG A 106 -22.40 5.02 6.38
CA ARG A 106 -23.68 5.72 6.17
C ARG A 106 -24.83 5.08 6.95
N LYS A 107 -24.85 3.75 7.08
CA LYS A 107 -25.91 3.01 7.77
C LYS A 107 -25.90 3.21 9.30
N PHE A 108 -24.72 3.43 9.89
CA PHE A 108 -24.55 3.64 11.33
C PHE A 108 -24.65 5.11 11.78
N ARG A 109 -24.95 6.04 10.86
CA ARG A 109 -25.14 7.48 11.16
C ARG A 109 -26.63 7.91 11.17
N ARG A 110 -27.56 6.96 11.09
CA ARG A 110 -29.01 7.20 11.24
C ARG A 110 -29.51 6.64 12.56
#